data_AF-A0A0Q8L659-F1
#
_entry.id   AF-A0A0Q8L659-F1
#
_cell.length_a   1.000
_cell.length_b   1.000
_cell.length_c   1.000
_cell.angle_alpha   90.00
_cell.angle_beta   90.00
_cell.angle_gamma   90.00
#
_symmetry.space_group_name_H-M   'P 1'
#
loop_
_entity.id
_entity.type
_entity.pdbx_description
1 polymer ?
#
loop_
_entity_poly.entity_id
_entity_poly.type
_entity_poly.pdbx_seq_one_letter_code
_entity_poly.pdbx_strand_id
1 'polypeptide(L)'
;MRLVLGLTMQSSILRAERTSRLGRIGEILAEERLRAAGFEGVRNLNLGINFPYADIMAIRSGQGFLIGVKSRNEFQTNGRINPCYNAVLIADAPRRELERRGKAEADITALLWSEVDELARQADAVPAWVAIAMRPMEGTYSAYFGLASAVRHRRSIPMKLRDRTGYVELAPAGTKDERITPDLLNRD
;
A
#
# COMPACT_ATOMS: atom_id res chain seq x y z
N MET A 1 -31.43 5.87 23.28
CA MET A 1 -31.68 5.51 21.87
C MET A 1 -31.38 6.76 21.02
N ARG A 2 -30.60 6.59 19.93
CA ARG A 2 -30.13 7.60 18.96
C ARG A 2 -28.90 8.45 19.33
N LEU A 3 -27.75 7.78 19.41
CA LEU A 3 -26.42 8.32 19.11
C LEU A 3 -25.79 7.42 18.02
N VAL A 4 -26.45 7.30 16.86
CA VAL A 4 -26.00 6.42 15.75
C VAL A 4 -26.03 7.14 14.38
N LEU A 5 -26.29 8.45 14.36
CA LEU A 5 -26.45 9.21 13.11
C LEU A 5 -25.31 10.20 12.82
N GLY A 6 -24.28 10.26 13.68
CA GLY A 6 -23.09 11.10 13.49
C GLY A 6 -21.84 10.37 12.99
N LEU A 7 -21.89 9.04 12.87
CA LEU A 7 -20.74 8.17 12.55
C LEU A 7 -20.81 7.54 11.15
N THR A 8 -21.82 7.88 10.34
CA THR A 8 -22.10 7.22 9.05
C THR A 8 -21.66 7.99 7.81
N MET A 9 -21.02 9.15 7.96
CA MET A 9 -20.36 9.89 6.84
C MET A 9 -18.83 9.99 6.96
N GLN A 10 -18.23 9.39 7.99
CA GLN A 10 -16.76 9.34 8.16
C GLN A 10 -16.29 7.92 7.85
N SER A 11 -15.35 7.79 6.89
CA SER A 11 -14.80 6.57 6.29
C SER A 11 -15.62 5.93 5.15
N SER A 12 -15.41 6.37 3.90
CA SER A 12 -15.72 5.52 2.74
C SER A 12 -15.01 5.89 1.41
N ILE A 13 -14.11 6.87 1.37
CA ILE A 13 -13.42 7.23 0.11
C ILE A 13 -12.37 6.16 -0.26
N LEU A 14 -11.57 5.75 0.72
CA LEU A 14 -10.62 4.66 0.60
C LEU A 14 -11.35 3.30 0.74
N ARG A 15 -11.51 2.56 -0.36
CA ARG A 15 -11.87 1.12 -0.33
C ARG A 15 -10.67 0.28 -0.72
N ALA A 16 -10.24 -0.62 0.16
CA ALA A 16 -9.28 -1.66 -0.17
C ALA A 16 -10.04 -2.93 -0.56
N GLU A 17 -10.04 -3.28 -1.85
CA GLU A 17 -10.33 -4.65 -2.25
C GLU A 17 -9.16 -5.53 -1.80
N ARG A 18 -9.39 -6.39 -0.80
CA ARG A 18 -8.40 -7.34 -0.32
C ARG A 18 -8.99 -8.74 -0.30
N THR A 19 -8.87 -9.44 -1.41
CA THR A 19 -9.05 -10.89 -1.40
C THR A 19 -8.25 -11.65 -2.46
N SER A 20 -7.14 -11.08 -2.97
CA SER A 20 -6.22 -11.86 -3.79
C SER A 20 -5.17 -12.58 -2.94
N ARG A 21 -4.83 -13.82 -3.31
CA ARG A 21 -3.73 -14.58 -2.71
C ARG A 21 -2.41 -13.79 -2.78
N LEU A 22 -2.20 -13.07 -3.88
CA LEU A 22 -1.06 -12.16 -4.08
C LEU A 22 -0.99 -11.05 -3.01
N GLY A 23 -2.13 -10.42 -2.70
CA GLY A 23 -2.20 -9.38 -1.68
C GLY A 23 -1.82 -9.91 -0.29
N ARG A 24 -2.35 -11.09 0.09
CA ARG A 24 -2.05 -11.74 1.37
C ARG A 24 -0.57 -12.13 1.49
N ILE A 25 -0.01 -12.77 0.46
CA ILE A 25 1.40 -13.17 0.46
C ILE A 25 2.29 -11.93 0.59
N GLY A 26 1.99 -10.84 -0.12
CA GLY A 26 2.83 -9.66 -0.05
C GLY A 26 2.77 -8.95 1.30
N GLU A 27 1.67 -9.02 2.06
CA GLU A 27 1.67 -8.56 3.47
C GLU A 27 2.59 -9.38 4.35
N ILE A 28 2.51 -10.71 4.24
CA ILE A 28 3.36 -11.62 5.02
C ILE A 28 4.85 -11.31 4.72
N LEU A 29 5.20 -11.17 3.43
CA LEU A 29 6.55 -10.78 3.03
C LEU A 29 6.94 -9.41 3.56
N ALA A 30 6.04 -8.42 3.53
CA ALA A 30 6.32 -7.09 4.07
C ALA A 30 6.62 -7.14 5.57
N GLU A 31 5.85 -7.90 6.36
CA GLU A 31 6.10 -8.08 7.79
C GLU A 31 7.48 -8.71 8.05
N GLU A 32 7.79 -9.80 7.36
CA GLU A 32 9.06 -10.50 7.49
C GLU A 32 10.24 -9.60 7.12
N ARG A 33 10.11 -8.83 6.03
CA ARG A 33 11.16 -7.94 5.54
C ARG A 33 11.34 -6.70 6.41
N LEU A 34 10.26 -6.14 6.97
CA LEU A 34 10.35 -5.06 7.96
C LEU A 34 11.11 -5.54 9.21
N ARG A 35 10.78 -6.72 9.76
CA ARG A 35 11.50 -7.30 10.90
C ARG A 35 12.98 -7.51 10.58
N ALA A 36 13.28 -8.09 9.41
CA ALA A 36 14.66 -8.31 8.97
C ALA A 36 15.44 -7.00 8.79
N ALA A 37 14.77 -5.90 8.44
CA ALA A 37 15.35 -4.57 8.31
C ALA A 37 15.43 -3.79 9.64
N GLY A 38 15.22 -4.45 10.79
CA GLY A 38 15.34 -3.84 12.11
C GLY A 38 14.15 -3.00 12.56
N PHE A 39 12.98 -3.17 11.93
CA PHE A 39 11.75 -2.62 12.49
C PHE A 39 11.26 -3.48 13.66
N GLU A 40 10.87 -2.81 14.72
CA GLU A 40 10.32 -3.38 15.95
C GLU A 40 8.80 -3.26 15.97
N GLY A 41 8.12 -4.02 16.84
CA GLY A 41 6.67 -3.89 17.04
C GLY A 41 5.82 -4.14 15.80
N VAL A 42 6.34 -4.83 14.78
CA VAL A 42 5.64 -5.09 13.51
C VAL A 42 4.33 -5.83 13.78
N ARG A 43 3.20 -5.22 13.42
CA ARG A 43 1.85 -5.73 13.65
C ARG A 43 0.97 -5.54 12.43
N ASN A 44 0.39 -6.62 11.92
CA ASN A 44 -0.66 -6.58 10.91
C ASN A 44 -1.96 -6.01 11.52
N LEU A 45 -2.53 -4.99 10.89
CA LEU A 45 -3.76 -4.34 11.34
C LEU A 45 -5.03 -4.97 10.77
N ASN A 46 -4.91 -5.81 9.73
CA ASN A 46 -6.05 -6.43 9.03
C ASN A 46 -6.62 -7.67 9.75
N LEU A 47 -6.25 -7.94 11.00
CA LEU A 47 -6.69 -9.11 11.78
C LEU A 47 -8.06 -8.95 12.49
N GLY A 48 -8.81 -7.88 12.23
CA GLY A 48 -10.15 -7.72 12.82
C GLY A 48 -11.01 -6.56 12.29
N ILE A 49 -10.40 -5.50 11.74
CA ILE A 49 -11.09 -4.35 11.12
C ILE A 49 -10.29 -3.98 9.86
N ASN A 50 -10.97 -3.72 8.74
CA ASN A 50 -10.31 -3.25 7.53
C ASN A 50 -9.99 -1.76 7.69
N PHE A 51 -8.72 -1.42 7.93
CA PHE A 51 -8.29 -0.03 8.02
C PHE A 51 -7.98 0.50 6.62
N PRO A 52 -8.59 1.63 6.21
CA PRO A 52 -8.26 2.22 4.92
C PRO A 52 -6.76 2.55 4.87
N TYR A 53 -6.07 2.15 3.79
CA TYR A 53 -4.62 2.32 3.57
C TYR A 53 -3.67 1.53 4.50
N ALA A 54 -4.04 1.30 5.76
CA ALA A 54 -3.13 0.80 6.79
C ALA A 54 -3.15 -0.72 6.95
N ASP A 55 -2.08 -1.37 6.51
CA ASP A 55 -1.94 -2.82 6.56
C ASP A 55 -1.05 -3.25 7.74
N ILE A 56 -0.01 -2.48 8.04
CA ILE A 56 0.99 -2.80 9.08
C ILE A 56 1.29 -1.56 9.94
N MET A 57 1.50 -1.75 11.23
CA MET A 57 2.20 -0.81 12.11
C MET A 57 3.58 -1.35 12.44
N ALA A 58 4.59 -0.48 12.45
CA ALA A 58 5.95 -0.86 12.80
C ALA A 58 6.72 0.32 13.39
N ILE A 59 7.78 0.08 14.16
CA ILE A 59 8.61 1.10 14.78
C ILE A 59 10.04 0.98 14.25
N ARG A 60 10.70 2.08 13.93
CA ARG A 60 12.15 2.09 13.67
C ARG A 60 12.78 3.31 14.33
N SER A 61 13.82 3.08 15.13
CA SER A 61 14.53 4.16 15.84
C SER A 61 13.59 5.06 16.66
N GLY A 62 12.61 4.46 17.35
CA GLY A 62 11.63 5.17 18.17
C GLY A 62 10.47 5.83 17.40
N GLN A 63 10.50 5.86 16.07
CA GLN A 63 9.42 6.41 15.25
C GLN A 63 8.43 5.31 14.84
N GLY A 64 7.14 5.50 15.15
CA GLY A 64 6.06 4.66 14.63
C GLY A 64 5.73 4.97 13.17
N PHE A 65 5.39 3.94 12.40
CA PHE A 65 5.01 4.01 10.99
C PHE A 65 3.67 3.31 10.74
N LEU A 66 2.76 4.00 10.07
CA LEU A 66 1.50 3.45 9.55
C LEU A 66 1.72 3.08 8.08
N ILE A 67 1.79 1.79 7.78
CA ILE A 67 2.33 1.27 6.52
C ILE A 67 1.21 0.66 5.68
N GLY A 68 1.04 1.16 4.46
CA GLY A 68 0.28 0.49 3.40
C GLY A 68 1.15 -0.45 2.57
N VAL A 69 0.73 -1.70 2.41
CA VAL A 69 1.41 -2.72 1.60
C VAL A 69 0.78 -2.78 0.21
N LYS A 70 1.60 -2.67 -0.83
CA LYS A 70 1.19 -2.73 -2.23
C LYS A 70 1.96 -3.82 -2.97
N SER A 71 1.26 -4.92 -3.19
CA SER A 71 1.78 -6.11 -3.85
C SER A 71 1.26 -6.17 -5.29
N ARG A 72 2.14 -6.36 -6.26
CA ARG A 72 1.79 -6.51 -7.69
C ARG A 72 2.78 -7.42 -8.40
N ASN A 73 2.36 -7.97 -9.55
CA ASN A 73 3.34 -8.52 -10.49
C ASN A 73 4.23 -7.40 -11.01
N GLU A 74 5.53 -7.66 -11.06
CA GLU A 74 6.53 -6.69 -11.52
C GLU A 74 6.38 -6.36 -13.01
N PHE A 75 5.93 -7.33 -13.79
CA PHE A 75 5.68 -7.18 -15.22
C PHE A 75 4.19 -7.21 -15.51
N GLN A 76 3.78 -6.39 -16.47
CA GLN A 76 2.47 -6.44 -17.08
C GLN A 76 2.36 -7.65 -18.02
N THR A 77 1.16 -7.98 -18.48
CA THR A 77 0.91 -9.10 -19.42
C THR A 77 1.63 -8.94 -20.75
N ASN A 78 1.96 -7.71 -21.16
CA ASN A 78 2.78 -7.40 -22.34
C ASN A 78 4.31 -7.55 -22.11
N GLY A 79 4.73 -8.04 -20.94
CA GLY A 79 6.14 -8.21 -20.56
C GLY A 79 6.87 -6.92 -20.15
N ARG A 80 6.24 -5.75 -20.22
CA ARG A 80 6.83 -4.48 -19.76
C ARG A 80 6.75 -4.39 -18.25
N ILE A 81 7.72 -3.70 -17.65
CA ILE A 81 7.69 -3.38 -16.22
C ILE A 81 6.41 -2.61 -15.88
N ASN A 82 5.76 -3.01 -14.80
CA ASN A 82 4.66 -2.27 -14.21
C ASN A 82 5.23 -0.96 -13.63
N PRO A 83 4.91 0.20 -14.21
CA PRO A 83 5.63 1.43 -13.90
C PRO A 83 5.24 2.04 -12.56
N CYS A 84 4.09 1.65 -11.99
CA CYS A 84 3.64 2.21 -10.72
C CYS A 84 2.59 1.33 -10.00
N TYR A 85 2.62 1.33 -8.68
CA TYR A 85 1.63 0.65 -7.83
C TYR A 85 0.75 1.68 -7.12
N ASN A 86 -0.56 1.47 -7.06
CA ASN A 86 -1.46 2.43 -6.43
C ASN A 86 -1.19 2.53 -4.92
N ALA A 87 -0.78 3.69 -4.43
CA ALA A 87 -0.54 3.96 -3.02
C ALA A 87 -1.87 4.13 -2.27
N VAL A 88 -2.77 4.94 -2.84
CA VAL A 88 -4.13 5.20 -2.36
C VAL A 88 -5.12 4.90 -3.49
N LEU A 89 -6.30 4.40 -3.13
CA LEU A 89 -7.35 4.03 -4.07
C LEU A 89 -8.66 4.72 -3.70
N ILE A 90 -9.38 5.19 -4.71
CA ILE A 90 -10.74 5.69 -4.57
C ILE A 90 -11.64 4.85 -5.44
N ALA A 91 -12.78 4.42 -4.90
CA ALA A 91 -13.77 3.72 -5.69
C ALA A 91 -14.40 4.66 -6.74
N ASP A 92 -14.83 4.10 -7.87
CA ASP A 92 -15.34 4.89 -9.01
C ASP A 92 -16.54 5.78 -8.66
N ALA A 93 -17.50 5.28 -7.89
CA ALA A 93 -18.69 6.06 -7.53
C ALA A 93 -18.35 7.30 -6.68
N PRO A 94 -17.60 7.19 -5.55
CA PRO A 94 -17.10 8.36 -4.83
C PRO A 94 -16.25 9.30 -5.69
N ARG A 95 -15.37 8.77 -6.56
CA ARG A 95 -14.56 9.59 -7.47
C ARG A 95 -15.44 10.43 -8.39
N ARG A 96 -16.38 9.80 -9.10
CA ARG A 96 -17.29 10.49 -10.04
C ARG A 96 -18.14 11.52 -9.33
N GLU A 97 -18.56 11.26 -8.09
CA GLU A 97 -19.32 12.23 -7.29
C GLU A 97 -18.46 13.47 -6.95
N LEU A 98 -17.20 13.29 -6.56
CA LEU A 98 -16.28 14.41 -6.32
C LEU A 98 -16.03 15.21 -7.61
N GLU A 99 -15.86 14.53 -8.74
CA GLU A 99 -15.70 15.17 -10.06
C GLU A 99 -16.95 15.96 -10.46
N ARG A 100 -18.17 15.44 -10.22
CA ARG A 100 -19.43 16.17 -10.44
C ARG A 100 -19.54 17.41 -9.57
N ARG A 101 -18.91 17.43 -8.39
CA ARG A 101 -18.81 18.60 -7.51
C ARG A 101 -17.67 19.56 -7.89
N GLY A 102 -17.03 19.35 -9.04
CA GLY A 102 -15.99 20.22 -9.58
C GLY A 102 -14.61 20.02 -8.96
N LYS A 103 -14.36 18.91 -8.26
CA LYS A 103 -13.03 18.59 -7.73
C LYS A 103 -12.11 18.10 -8.84
N ALA A 104 -10.92 18.69 -8.94
CA ALA A 104 -9.88 18.22 -9.85
C ALA A 104 -9.17 16.98 -9.27
N GLU A 105 -8.41 16.26 -10.10
CA GLU A 105 -7.64 15.08 -9.65
C GLU A 105 -6.66 15.43 -8.51
N ALA A 106 -6.06 16.62 -8.54
CA ALA A 106 -5.18 17.09 -7.48
C ALA A 106 -5.93 17.24 -6.15
N ASP A 107 -7.16 17.77 -6.16
CA ASP A 107 -7.98 17.90 -4.97
C ASP A 107 -8.37 16.54 -4.40
N ILE A 108 -8.77 15.60 -5.26
CA ILE A 108 -9.11 14.23 -4.86
C ILE A 108 -7.90 13.53 -4.26
N THR A 109 -6.72 13.70 -4.86
CA THR A 109 -5.46 13.16 -4.36
C THR A 109 -5.11 13.74 -2.99
N ALA A 110 -5.25 15.05 -2.80
CA ALA A 110 -5.02 15.71 -1.52
C ALA A 110 -6.00 15.22 -0.44
N LEU A 111 -7.27 15.03 -0.78
CA LEU A 111 -8.28 14.47 0.14
C LEU A 111 -7.91 13.06 0.61
N LEU A 112 -7.51 12.18 -0.32
CA LEU A 112 -7.07 10.82 0.02
C LEU A 112 -5.87 10.81 0.97
N TRP A 113 -4.87 11.65 0.70
CA TRP A 113 -3.70 11.75 1.58
C TRP A 113 -4.04 12.38 2.94
N SER A 114 -4.99 13.31 2.99
CA SER A 114 -5.48 13.86 4.25
C SER A 114 -6.17 12.80 5.11
N GLU A 115 -6.89 11.85 4.53
CA GLU A 115 -7.45 10.71 5.27
C GLU A 115 -6.34 9.82 5.85
N VAL A 116 -5.29 9.55 5.06
CA VAL A 116 -4.12 8.79 5.51
C VAL A 116 -3.40 9.50 6.65
N ASP A 117 -3.24 10.82 6.55
CA ASP A 117 -2.61 11.63 7.59
C ASP A 117 -3.39 11.63 8.89
N GLU A 118 -4.71 11.74 8.81
CA GLU A 118 -5.58 11.70 9.98
C GLU A 118 -5.51 10.33 10.68
N LEU A 119 -5.50 9.24 9.91
CA LEU A 119 -5.29 7.89 10.45
C LEU A 119 -3.92 7.74 11.11
N ALA A 120 -2.86 8.24 10.47
CA ALA A 120 -1.51 8.16 11.01
C ALA A 120 -1.36 9.02 12.29
N ARG A 121 -1.98 10.19 12.33
CA ARG A 121 -2.03 11.07 13.50
C ARG A 121 -2.76 10.41 14.68
N GLN A 122 -3.88 9.74 14.43
CA GLN A 122 -4.60 8.98 15.46
C GLN A 122 -3.77 7.82 16.03
N ALA A 123 -2.84 7.29 15.24
CA ALA A 123 -1.93 6.21 15.62
C ALA A 123 -0.55 6.70 16.11
N ASP A 124 -0.33 8.02 16.27
CA ASP A 124 0.96 8.63 16.58
C ASP A 124 2.11 8.11 15.69
N ALA A 125 1.85 8.07 14.38
CA ALA A 125 2.72 7.42 13.41
C ALA A 125 2.95 8.28 12.16
N VAL A 126 4.03 7.99 11.44
CA VAL A 126 4.33 8.55 10.13
C VAL A 126 3.77 7.63 9.04
N PRO A 127 2.96 8.14 8.09
CA PRO A 127 2.47 7.31 7.01
C PRO A 127 3.60 6.91 6.05
N ALA A 128 3.65 5.62 5.75
CA ALA A 128 4.66 4.99 4.90
C ALA A 128 4.02 3.91 4.04
N TRP A 129 4.81 3.32 3.16
CA TRP A 129 4.39 2.23 2.29
C TRP A 129 5.48 1.19 2.14
N VAL A 130 5.06 -0.04 1.84
CA VAL A 130 5.91 -1.11 1.36
C VAL A 130 5.39 -1.57 0.00
N ALA A 131 6.25 -1.56 -1.01
CA ALA A 131 5.95 -2.11 -2.33
C ALA A 131 6.60 -3.48 -2.49
N ILE A 132 5.80 -4.49 -2.86
CA ILE A 132 6.27 -5.85 -3.15
C ILE A 132 6.06 -6.11 -4.64
N ALA A 133 7.17 -6.26 -5.38
CA ALA A 133 7.15 -6.58 -6.80
C ALA A 133 7.45 -8.06 -6.99
N MET A 134 6.44 -8.84 -7.39
CA MET A 134 6.53 -10.30 -7.52
C MET A 134 6.76 -10.73 -8.96
N ARG A 135 7.56 -11.77 -9.13
CA ARG A 135 7.75 -12.52 -10.39
C ARG A 135 7.31 -13.97 -10.17
N PRO A 136 6.00 -14.28 -10.30
CA PRO A 136 5.43 -15.61 -10.06
C PRO A 136 6.13 -16.74 -10.83
N MET A 137 6.46 -16.50 -12.09
CA MET A 137 7.11 -17.50 -12.95
C MET A 137 8.57 -17.79 -12.55
N GLU A 138 9.22 -16.85 -11.86
CA GLU A 138 10.60 -16.99 -11.39
C GLU A 138 10.67 -17.43 -9.92
N GLY A 139 9.55 -17.44 -9.19
CA GLY A 139 9.53 -17.71 -7.75
C GLY A 139 10.28 -16.66 -6.93
N THR A 140 10.27 -15.39 -7.38
CA THR A 140 11.05 -14.32 -6.75
C THR A 140 10.24 -13.05 -6.51
N TYR A 141 10.73 -12.18 -5.63
CA TYR A 141 10.25 -10.82 -5.45
C TYR A 141 11.39 -9.82 -5.19
N SER A 142 11.01 -8.54 -5.14
CA SER A 142 11.75 -7.46 -4.46
C SER A 142 10.81 -6.68 -3.56
N ALA A 143 11.36 -6.03 -2.54
CA ALA A 143 10.60 -5.26 -1.56
C ALA A 143 11.28 -3.92 -1.27
N TYR A 144 10.47 -2.85 -1.24
CA TYR A 144 10.95 -1.49 -1.03
C TYR A 144 10.08 -0.77 -0.01
N PHE A 145 10.70 0.03 0.84
CA PHE A 145 10.05 0.90 1.81
C PHE A 145 10.26 2.37 1.43
N GLY A 146 9.22 3.18 1.65
CA GLY A 146 9.31 4.62 1.54
C GLY A 146 8.23 5.35 2.33
N LEU A 147 8.43 6.65 2.53
CA LEU A 147 7.47 7.50 3.22
C LEU A 147 6.36 7.93 2.26
N ALA A 148 5.15 8.10 2.78
CA ALA A 148 4.04 8.64 1.99
C ALA A 148 4.39 10.02 1.41
N SER A 149 5.09 10.86 2.18
CA SER A 149 5.58 12.20 1.77
C SER A 149 6.33 12.21 0.44
N ALA A 150 7.02 11.12 0.08
CA ALA A 150 7.76 11.02 -1.18
C ALA A 150 6.87 10.89 -2.43
N VAL A 151 5.58 10.56 -2.26
CA VAL A 151 4.66 10.27 -3.37
C VAL A 151 3.34 11.04 -3.30
N ARG A 152 3.18 12.01 -2.38
CA ARG A 152 1.89 12.69 -2.13
C ARG A 152 1.33 13.50 -3.29
N HIS A 153 2.19 13.95 -4.19
CA HIS A 153 1.78 14.65 -5.42
C HIS A 153 1.08 13.73 -6.44
N ARG A 154 0.96 12.43 -6.14
CA ARG A 154 0.30 11.42 -6.97
C ARG A 154 -0.37 10.37 -6.09
N ARG A 155 -1.11 9.46 -6.72
CA ARG A 155 -1.78 8.33 -6.04
C ARG A 155 -1.04 7.01 -6.19
N SER A 156 0.17 7.03 -6.74
CA SER A 156 0.93 5.82 -7.10
C SER A 156 2.41 5.90 -6.70
N ILE A 157 2.97 4.76 -6.33
CA ILE A 157 4.39 4.52 -6.05
C ILE A 157 5.05 4.20 -7.39
N PRO A 158 5.98 5.03 -7.89
CA PRO A 158 6.76 4.71 -9.08
C PRO A 158 7.63 3.46 -8.88
N MET A 159 7.69 2.56 -9.86
CA MET A 159 8.33 1.25 -9.71
C MET A 159 9.27 0.89 -10.86
N LYS A 160 9.64 1.85 -11.74
CA LYS A 160 10.71 1.60 -12.71
C LYS A 160 12.04 1.46 -11.98
N LEU A 161 13.02 0.79 -12.59
CA LEU A 161 14.33 0.53 -11.97
C LEU A 161 14.99 1.81 -11.41
N ARG A 162 14.95 2.91 -12.16
CA ARG A 162 15.49 4.22 -11.73
C ARG A 162 14.76 4.84 -10.54
N ASP A 163 13.48 4.51 -10.35
CA ASP A 163 12.69 5.09 -9.27
C ASP A 163 13.01 4.37 -7.95
N ARG A 164 13.26 3.04 -8.04
CA ARG A 164 13.58 2.18 -6.90
C ARG A 164 14.86 2.55 -6.18
N THR A 165 15.82 3.18 -6.87
CA THR A 165 17.08 3.62 -6.26
C THR A 165 16.88 4.72 -5.22
N GLY A 166 15.72 5.39 -5.22
CA GLY A 166 15.36 6.37 -4.20
C GLY A 166 14.69 5.79 -2.95
N TYR A 167 14.52 4.46 -2.89
CA TYR A 167 13.79 3.79 -1.80
C TYR A 167 14.72 3.01 -0.89
N VAL A 168 14.25 2.71 0.31
CA VAL A 168 14.94 1.76 1.19
C VAL A 168 14.65 0.36 0.68
N GLU A 169 15.67 -0.34 0.21
CA GLU A 169 15.54 -1.74 -0.19
C GLU A 169 15.37 -2.62 1.05
N LEU A 170 14.26 -3.36 1.10
CA LEU A 170 13.98 -4.36 2.14
C LEU A 170 14.29 -5.78 1.65
N ALA A 171 14.21 -6.02 0.34
CA ALA A 171 14.61 -7.25 -0.31
C ALA A 171 15.09 -6.96 -1.74
N PRO A 172 16.29 -7.40 -2.13
CA PRO A 172 16.84 -7.16 -3.46
C PRO A 172 16.03 -7.85 -4.55
N ALA A 173 16.21 -7.39 -5.79
CA ALA A 173 15.68 -8.06 -6.97
C ALA A 173 16.17 -9.52 -7.04
N GLY A 174 15.23 -10.44 -7.30
CA GLY A 174 15.52 -11.88 -7.38
C GLY A 174 15.50 -12.61 -6.04
N THR A 175 15.03 -11.98 -4.95
CA THR A 175 14.85 -12.66 -3.66
C THR A 175 13.88 -13.83 -3.84
N LYS A 176 14.33 -15.06 -3.55
CA LYS A 176 13.55 -16.30 -3.72
C LYS A 176 12.58 -16.49 -2.56
N ASP A 177 11.38 -16.99 -2.88
CA ASP A 177 10.41 -17.43 -1.87
C ASP A 177 9.49 -18.50 -2.46
N GLU A 178 9.39 -19.65 -1.79
CA GLU A 178 8.62 -20.80 -2.26
C GLU A 178 7.10 -20.55 -2.33
N ARG A 179 6.60 -19.55 -1.59
CA ARG A 179 5.18 -19.16 -1.64
C ARG A 179 4.85 -18.41 -2.92
N ILE A 180 5.85 -17.83 -3.58
CA ILE A 180 5.69 -17.16 -4.87
C ILE A 180 5.61 -18.22 -5.96
N THR A 181 4.37 -18.46 -6.38
CA THR A 181 4.01 -19.57 -7.26
C THR A 181 3.32 -19.04 -8.53
N PRO A 182 3.38 -19.75 -9.67
CA PRO A 182 2.86 -19.26 -10.95
C PRO A 182 1.39 -18.82 -10.96
N ASP A 183 0.56 -19.34 -10.07
CA ASP A 183 -0.85 -18.97 -9.94
C ASP A 183 -1.06 -17.58 -9.32
N LEU A 184 0.00 -16.92 -8.83
CA LEU A 184 0.01 -15.51 -8.45
C LEU A 184 0.18 -14.56 -9.64
N LEU A 185 0.32 -15.08 -10.87
CA LEU A 185 0.31 -14.24 -12.05
C LEU A 185 -1.12 -13.74 -12.28
N ASN A 186 -1.31 -12.42 -12.21
CA ASN A 186 -2.56 -11.81 -12.65
C ASN A 186 -2.67 -12.04 -14.16
N ARG A 187 -3.58 -12.93 -14.54
CA ARG A 187 -3.98 -13.18 -15.92
C ARG A 187 -5.16 -12.26 -16.24
N ASP A 188 -4.90 -10.95 -16.27
CA ASP A 188 -5.87 -9.98 -16.78
C ASP A 188 -5.67 -9.80 -18.29
#